data_AF-A0A7Y4ZQI7-F1
#
_entry.id   AF-A0A7Y4ZQI7-F1
#
_cell.length_a   1.000
_cell.length_b   1.000
_cell.length_c   1.000
_cell.angle_alpha   90.00
_cell.angle_beta   90.00
_cell.angle_gamma   90.00
#
_symmetry.space_group_name_H-M   'P 1'
#
loop_
_entity.id
_entity.type
_entity.pdbx_description
1 polymer ?
#
loop_
_entity_poly.entity_id
_entity_poly.type
_entity_poly.pdbx_seq_one_letter_code
_entity_poly.pdbx_strand_id
1 'polypeptide(L)'
;MKLFELLAALGGITDMANGQPLETTLRVSLLGLRLAEVVGASAHEAQTVAYAGLLRFLGCTAYSHEEAKAMGGDDIATARLYAPVDFGSLRELGAATLFGLAKESPLGERMGIVATAFGGASRMRHDYVVSQCEVARRLAERLGLPAGVDAALAAMHERYDGEGGPGGLAGESIPLAAR
;
A
#
# COMPACT_ATOMS: atom_id res chain seq x y z
N MET A 1 -25.18 3.39 4.04
CA MET A 1 -25.00 4.32 2.91
C MET A 1 -24.12 5.52 3.27
N LYS A 2 -24.48 6.35 4.25
CA LYS A 2 -23.69 7.55 4.61
C LYS A 2 -22.21 7.30 4.94
N LEU A 3 -21.87 6.22 5.64
CA LEU A 3 -20.47 5.92 5.98
C LEU A 3 -19.63 5.58 4.75
N PHE A 4 -20.18 4.79 3.83
CA PHE A 4 -19.47 4.40 2.60
C PHE A 4 -19.19 5.62 1.71
N GLU A 5 -20.16 6.51 1.54
CA GLU A 5 -19.99 7.76 0.80
C GLU A 5 -18.91 8.66 1.42
N LEU A 6 -18.86 8.76 2.75
CA LEU A 6 -17.80 9.49 3.45
C LEU A 6 -16.42 8.86 3.24
N LEU A 7 -16.32 7.53 3.32
CA LEU A 7 -15.07 6.81 3.08
C LEU A 7 -14.64 6.89 1.61
N ALA A 8 -15.58 6.90 0.66
CA ALA A 8 -15.31 7.12 -0.75
C ALA A 8 -14.74 8.53 -1.00
N ALA A 9 -15.33 9.56 -0.38
CA ALA A 9 -14.82 10.94 -0.46
C ALA A 9 -13.41 11.05 0.16
N LEU A 10 -13.19 10.40 1.31
CA LEU A 10 -11.87 10.32 1.93
C LEU A 10 -10.86 9.58 1.04
N GLY A 11 -11.29 8.52 0.36
CA GLY A 11 -10.49 7.79 -0.63
C GLY A 11 -10.04 8.71 -1.78
N GLY A 12 -10.92 9.58 -2.28
CA GLY A 12 -10.57 10.57 -3.29
C GLY A 12 -9.48 11.56 -2.82
N ILE A 13 -9.55 12.02 -1.57
CA ILE A 13 -8.50 12.87 -0.97
C ILE A 13 -7.18 12.09 -0.86
N THR A 14 -7.27 10.82 -0.46
CA THR A 14 -6.12 9.91 -0.33
C THR A 14 -5.45 9.66 -1.68
N ASP A 15 -6.23 9.45 -2.74
CA ASP A 15 -5.71 9.28 -4.09
C ASP A 15 -4.88 10.50 -4.50
N MET A 16 -5.41 11.71 -4.27
CA MET A 16 -4.70 12.96 -4.57
C MET A 16 -3.42 13.12 -3.75
N ALA A 17 -3.47 12.85 -2.45
CA ALA A 17 -2.32 12.97 -1.55
C ALA A 17 -1.18 12.02 -1.95
N ASN A 18 -1.52 10.82 -2.47
CA ASN A 18 -0.57 9.83 -2.96
C ASN A 18 -0.17 10.05 -4.44
N GLY A 19 -0.65 11.12 -5.09
CA GLY A 19 -0.39 11.39 -6.50
C GLY A 19 -0.97 10.34 -7.47
N GLN A 20 -1.98 9.58 -7.02
CA GLN A 20 -2.71 8.57 -7.80
C GLN A 20 -3.83 9.21 -8.64
N PRO A 21 -4.28 8.55 -9.73
CA PRO A 21 -5.48 8.98 -10.42
C PRO A 21 -6.68 9.03 -9.47
N LEU A 22 -7.61 9.96 -9.70
CA LEU A 22 -8.86 10.02 -8.94
C LEU A 22 -9.61 8.69 -9.02
N GLU A 23 -10.32 8.36 -7.93
CA GLU A 23 -11.14 7.15 -7.79
C GLU A 23 -10.32 5.85 -7.83
N THR A 24 -9.00 5.90 -7.63
CA THR A 24 -8.17 4.67 -7.51
C THR A 24 -8.65 3.80 -6.37
N THR A 25 -8.89 4.41 -5.20
CA THR A 25 -9.41 3.71 -4.02
C THR A 25 -10.79 3.08 -4.27
N LEU A 26 -11.68 3.79 -4.99
CA LEU A 26 -12.99 3.27 -5.39
C LEU A 26 -12.89 2.12 -6.39
N ARG A 27 -12.04 2.26 -7.42
CA ARG A 27 -11.79 1.21 -8.42
C ARG A 27 -11.22 -0.05 -7.79
N VAL A 28 -10.31 0.08 -6.82
CA VAL A 28 -9.79 -1.05 -6.04
C VAL A 28 -10.91 -1.75 -5.26
N SER A 29 -11.75 -0.99 -4.55
CA SER A 29 -12.90 -1.55 -3.82
C SER A 29 -13.87 -2.29 -4.76
N LEU A 30 -14.18 -1.69 -5.91
CA LEU A 30 -15.06 -2.29 -6.92
C LEU A 30 -14.47 -3.56 -7.53
N LEU A 31 -13.18 -3.54 -7.90
CA LEU A 31 -12.50 -4.70 -8.45
C LEU A 31 -12.46 -5.85 -7.44
N GLY A 32 -12.13 -5.54 -6.17
CA GLY A 32 -12.16 -6.51 -5.09
C GLY A 32 -13.54 -7.14 -4.92
N LEU A 33 -14.62 -6.35 -4.94
CA LEU A 33 -15.99 -6.85 -4.86
C LEU A 33 -16.31 -7.80 -6.02
N ARG A 34 -15.88 -7.47 -7.24
CA ARG A 34 -16.07 -8.36 -8.40
C ARG A 34 -15.31 -9.67 -8.26
N LEU A 35 -14.09 -9.65 -7.71
CA LEU A 35 -13.33 -10.87 -7.42
C LEU A 35 -14.02 -11.69 -6.33
N ALA A 36 -14.52 -11.03 -5.27
CA ALA A 36 -15.26 -11.67 -4.19
C ALA A 36 -16.53 -12.38 -4.70
N GLU A 37 -17.26 -11.77 -5.64
CA GLU A 37 -18.40 -12.41 -6.33
C GLU A 37 -17.97 -13.69 -7.07
N VAL A 38 -16.88 -13.65 -7.83
CA VAL A 38 -16.39 -14.78 -8.62
C VAL A 38 -15.99 -15.97 -7.75
N VAL A 39 -15.39 -15.71 -6.59
CA VAL A 39 -14.97 -16.78 -5.64
C VAL A 39 -16.09 -17.24 -4.70
N GLY A 40 -17.29 -16.67 -4.82
CA GLY A 40 -18.44 -17.05 -3.99
C GLY A 40 -18.36 -16.57 -2.55
N ALA A 41 -17.72 -15.41 -2.31
CA ALA A 41 -17.60 -14.84 -0.98
C ALA A 41 -18.97 -14.54 -0.35
N SER A 42 -19.07 -14.70 0.95
CA SER A 42 -20.26 -14.33 1.71
C SER A 42 -20.51 -12.82 1.70
N ALA A 43 -21.73 -12.38 2.03
CA ALA A 43 -22.05 -10.96 2.14
C ALA A 43 -21.17 -10.22 3.17
N HIS A 44 -20.72 -10.93 4.22
CA HIS A 44 -19.83 -10.36 5.24
C HIS A 44 -18.40 -10.15 4.71
N GLU A 45 -17.90 -11.10 3.93
CA GLU A 45 -16.59 -10.98 3.27
C GLU A 45 -16.62 -9.89 2.20
N ALA A 46 -17.66 -9.83 1.38
CA ALA A 46 -17.84 -8.76 0.40
C ALA A 46 -17.87 -7.36 1.07
N GLN A 47 -18.57 -7.22 2.20
CA GLN A 47 -18.55 -5.98 2.97
C GLN A 47 -17.13 -5.64 3.48
N THR A 48 -16.39 -6.65 3.93
CA THR A 48 -15.00 -6.48 4.38
C THR A 48 -14.10 -6.01 3.25
N VAL A 49 -14.19 -6.64 2.07
CA VAL A 49 -13.48 -6.25 0.85
C VAL A 49 -13.77 -4.80 0.48
N ALA A 50 -15.05 -4.40 0.53
CA ALA A 50 -15.47 -3.07 0.17
C ALA A 50 -14.79 -1.99 1.06
N TYR A 51 -14.83 -2.18 2.39
CA TYR A 51 -14.24 -1.24 3.33
C TYR A 51 -12.71 -1.29 3.36
N ALA A 52 -12.11 -2.48 3.31
CA ALA A 52 -10.65 -2.63 3.25
C ALA A 52 -10.08 -1.99 1.98
N GLY A 53 -10.74 -2.18 0.83
CA GLY A 53 -10.38 -1.53 -0.42
C GLY A 53 -10.43 0.00 -0.33
N LEU A 54 -11.47 0.55 0.32
CA LEU A 54 -11.60 2.00 0.53
C LEU A 54 -10.55 2.59 1.47
N LEU A 55 -10.03 1.80 2.41
CA LEU A 55 -9.08 2.26 3.41
C LEU A 55 -7.62 1.93 3.04
N ARG A 56 -7.41 1.18 1.95
CA ARG A 56 -6.12 0.58 1.59
C ARG A 56 -4.98 1.60 1.55
N PHE A 57 -5.23 2.79 1.03
CA PHE A 57 -4.18 3.78 0.80
C PHE A 57 -4.12 4.88 1.87
N LEU A 58 -4.97 4.83 2.89
CA LEU A 58 -5.14 5.93 3.84
C LEU A 58 -3.86 6.22 4.64
N GLY A 59 -3.01 5.21 4.85
CA GLY A 59 -1.72 5.37 5.54
C GLY A 59 -0.54 5.62 4.61
N CYS A 60 -0.73 5.72 3.29
CA CYS A 60 0.41 5.78 2.37
C CYS A 60 1.29 7.02 2.54
N THR A 61 0.74 8.12 3.04
CA THR A 61 1.51 9.34 3.34
C THR A 61 2.17 9.32 4.72
N ALA A 62 1.93 8.31 5.56
CA ALA A 62 2.42 8.26 6.94
C ALA A 62 3.96 8.12 7.05
N TYR A 63 4.61 7.64 5.98
CA TYR A 63 6.06 7.46 5.88
C TYR A 63 6.71 8.34 4.79
N SER A 64 5.94 9.28 4.23
CA SER A 64 6.36 10.12 3.11
C SER A 64 7.60 10.95 3.43
N HIS A 65 7.73 11.43 4.67
CA HIS A 65 8.87 12.26 5.07
C HIS A 65 10.18 11.45 5.10
N GLU A 66 10.15 10.25 5.67
CA GLU A 66 11.26 9.33 5.76
C GLU A 66 11.67 8.83 4.38
N GLU A 67 10.68 8.47 3.54
CA GLU A 67 10.90 8.06 2.16
C GLU A 67 11.53 9.20 1.35
N ALA A 68 10.94 10.40 1.35
CA ALA A 68 11.47 11.56 0.65
C ALA A 68 12.91 11.86 1.08
N LYS A 69 13.20 11.86 2.38
CA LYS A 69 14.55 12.10 2.90
C LYS A 69 15.57 11.08 2.38
N ALA A 70 15.18 9.82 2.23
CA ALA A 70 16.08 8.74 1.83
C ALA A 70 16.16 8.54 0.31
N MET A 71 15.14 8.99 -0.44
CA MET A 71 14.95 8.66 -1.86
C MET A 71 15.07 9.85 -2.81
N GLY A 72 15.49 11.02 -2.32
CA GLY A 72 15.79 12.19 -3.17
C GLY A 72 14.70 13.27 -3.19
N GLY A 73 13.83 13.28 -2.19
CA GLY A 73 12.96 14.41 -1.85
C GLY A 73 11.55 14.39 -2.45
N ASP A 74 11.31 13.57 -3.48
CA ASP A 74 10.00 13.45 -4.14
C ASP A 74 9.41 12.05 -3.91
N ASP A 75 8.57 11.95 -2.88
CA ASP A 75 7.88 10.72 -2.50
C ASP A 75 6.85 10.29 -3.55
N ILE A 76 6.15 11.22 -4.21
CA ILE A 76 5.19 10.90 -5.28
C ILE A 76 5.90 10.29 -6.49
N ALA A 77 7.03 10.87 -6.92
CA ALA A 77 7.83 10.30 -8.01
C ALA A 77 8.38 8.92 -7.63
N THR A 78 8.77 8.75 -6.37
CA THR A 78 9.26 7.47 -5.82
C THR A 78 8.16 6.40 -5.81
N ALA A 79 6.98 6.72 -5.30
CA ALA A 79 5.82 5.83 -5.30
C ALA A 79 5.43 5.43 -6.74
N ARG A 80 5.45 6.37 -7.69
CA ARG A 80 5.19 6.09 -9.11
C ARG A 80 6.24 5.19 -9.75
N LEU A 81 7.51 5.37 -9.40
CA LEU A 81 8.62 4.55 -9.89
C LEU A 81 8.47 3.09 -9.43
N TYR A 82 8.09 2.87 -8.18
CA TYR A 82 7.99 1.52 -7.62
C TYR A 82 6.62 0.87 -7.74
N ALA A 83 5.55 1.61 -8.07
CA ALA A 83 4.21 1.05 -8.24
C ALA A 83 4.12 -0.19 -9.16
N PRO A 84 4.84 -0.28 -10.30
CA PRO A 84 4.81 -1.46 -11.17
C PRO A 84 5.87 -2.52 -10.83
N VAL A 85 6.72 -2.29 -9.82
CA VAL A 85 7.88 -3.14 -9.52
C VAL A 85 7.47 -4.30 -8.61
N ASP A 86 7.84 -5.54 -8.96
CA ASP A 86 7.72 -6.64 -8.02
C ASP A 86 8.82 -6.54 -6.93
N PHE A 87 8.42 -6.22 -5.71
CA PHE A 87 9.32 -6.13 -4.56
C PHE A 87 9.96 -7.47 -4.14
N GLY A 88 9.43 -8.61 -4.62
CA GLY A 88 10.06 -9.93 -4.51
C GLY A 88 11.19 -10.15 -5.52
N SER A 89 11.25 -9.35 -6.59
CA SER A 89 12.27 -9.42 -7.63
C SER A 89 13.40 -8.41 -7.37
N LEU A 90 14.51 -8.88 -6.78
CA LEU A 90 15.71 -8.05 -6.56
C LEU A 90 16.23 -7.40 -7.85
N ARG A 91 16.03 -8.07 -9.00
CA ARG A 91 16.43 -7.57 -10.32
C ARG A 91 15.59 -6.36 -10.73
N GLU A 92 14.27 -6.44 -10.61
CA GLU A 92 13.38 -5.33 -10.97
C GLU A 92 13.56 -4.16 -10.03
N LEU A 93 13.62 -4.44 -8.72
CA LEU A 93 13.88 -3.43 -7.70
C LEU A 93 15.21 -2.72 -7.95
N GLY A 94 16.29 -3.48 -8.16
CA GLY A 94 17.60 -2.93 -8.46
C GLY A 94 17.62 -2.11 -9.74
N ALA A 95 16.95 -2.55 -10.81
CA ALA A 95 16.85 -1.79 -12.05
C ALA A 95 16.07 -0.48 -11.87
N ALA A 96 14.93 -0.51 -11.17
CA ALA A 96 14.16 0.69 -10.87
C ALA A 96 14.97 1.69 -10.04
N THR A 97 15.65 1.25 -9.00
CA THR A 97 16.53 2.10 -8.18
C THR A 97 17.69 2.67 -9.01
N LEU A 98 18.41 1.83 -9.78
CA LEU A 98 19.61 2.25 -10.51
C LEU A 98 19.33 3.17 -11.70
N PHE A 99 18.18 3.04 -12.35
CA PHE A 99 17.88 3.77 -13.59
C PHE A 99 16.77 4.82 -13.46
N GLY A 100 15.92 4.71 -12.44
CA GLY A 100 14.76 5.59 -12.25
C GLY A 100 14.85 6.52 -11.04
N LEU A 101 15.51 6.10 -9.95
CA LEU A 101 15.54 6.89 -8.71
C LEU A 101 16.35 8.18 -8.88
N ALA A 102 15.80 9.28 -8.34
CA ALA A 102 16.43 10.61 -8.28
C ALA A 102 17.06 11.03 -9.62
N LYS A 103 16.40 10.72 -10.74
CA LYS A 103 16.95 10.89 -12.10
C LYS A 103 17.27 12.35 -12.43
N GLU A 104 16.52 13.28 -11.85
CA GLU A 104 16.69 14.72 -12.07
C GLU A 104 17.75 15.34 -11.15
N SER A 105 18.32 14.58 -10.20
CA SER A 105 19.35 15.06 -9.27
C SER A 105 20.75 15.05 -9.92
N PRO A 106 21.67 15.95 -9.49
CA PRO A 106 23.07 15.90 -9.90
C PRO A 106 23.72 14.54 -9.63
N LEU A 107 24.62 14.08 -10.51
CA LEU A 107 25.20 12.73 -10.45
C LEU A 107 25.80 12.36 -9.08
N GLY A 108 26.50 13.30 -8.42
CA GLY A 108 27.10 13.07 -7.11
C GLY A 108 26.07 12.79 -6.01
N GLU A 109 25.00 13.59 -5.98
CA GLU A 109 23.90 13.46 -5.04
C GLU A 109 23.10 12.18 -5.30
N ARG A 110 22.81 11.92 -6.58
CA ARG A 110 22.11 10.72 -7.04
C ARG A 110 22.83 9.43 -6.64
N MET A 111 24.16 9.37 -6.77
CA MET A 111 24.94 8.21 -6.33
C MET A 111 24.78 7.95 -4.83
N GLY A 112 24.78 9.01 -4.01
CA GLY A 112 24.53 8.90 -2.57
C GLY A 112 23.14 8.36 -2.25
N ILE A 113 22.10 8.91 -2.89
CA ILE A 113 20.70 8.46 -2.73
C ILE A 113 20.54 6.98 -3.08
N VAL A 114 21.06 6.57 -4.25
CA VAL A 114 21.02 5.16 -4.68
C VAL A 114 21.77 4.25 -3.70
N ALA A 115 22.93 4.66 -3.19
CA ALA A 115 23.67 3.89 -2.20
C ALA A 115 22.89 3.75 -0.88
N THR A 116 22.24 4.82 -0.40
CA THR A 116 21.37 4.79 0.77
C THR A 116 20.17 3.85 0.57
N ALA A 117 19.53 3.91 -0.59
CA ALA A 117 18.41 3.04 -0.94
C ALA A 117 18.81 1.56 -0.87
N PHE A 118 19.97 1.19 -1.42
CA PHE A 118 20.47 -0.19 -1.32
C PHE A 118 20.89 -0.60 0.09
N GLY A 119 21.55 0.29 0.84
CA GLY A 119 22.02 -0.01 2.21
C GLY A 119 20.90 -0.12 3.26
N GLY A 120 19.73 0.49 3.00
CA GLY A 120 18.59 0.55 3.93
C GLY A 120 17.31 -0.15 3.45
N ALA A 121 17.30 -0.75 2.26
CA ALA A 121 16.09 -1.22 1.58
C ALA A 121 15.16 -2.08 2.45
N SER A 122 15.71 -3.07 3.18
CA SER A 122 14.91 -3.99 3.99
C SER A 122 14.23 -3.31 5.18
N ARG A 123 14.98 -2.47 5.92
CA ARG A 123 14.45 -1.70 7.04
C ARG A 123 13.38 -0.70 6.58
N MET A 124 13.69 0.02 5.50
CA MET A 124 12.76 1.02 4.95
C MET A 124 11.46 0.37 4.48
N ARG A 125 11.54 -0.78 3.80
CA ARG A 125 10.36 -1.55 3.39
C ARG A 125 9.53 -1.97 4.60
N HIS A 126 10.17 -2.49 5.64
CA HIS A 126 9.48 -2.89 6.87
C HIS A 126 8.76 -1.70 7.51
N ASP A 127 9.45 -0.59 7.74
CA ASP A 127 8.91 0.59 8.41
C ASP A 127 7.80 1.25 7.57
N TYR A 128 7.95 1.25 6.25
CA TYR A 128 6.90 1.65 5.30
C TYR A 128 5.65 0.77 5.43
N VAL A 129 5.78 -0.56 5.38
CA VAL A 129 4.62 -1.46 5.49
C VAL A 129 3.90 -1.28 6.83
N VAL A 130 4.65 -1.23 7.93
CA VAL A 130 4.06 -1.09 9.29
C VAL A 130 3.31 0.23 9.45
N SER A 131 3.90 1.34 8.99
CA SER A 131 3.30 2.67 9.11
C SER A 131 2.03 2.83 8.26
N GLN A 132 1.97 2.22 7.07
CA GLN A 132 0.80 2.29 6.19
C GLN A 132 -0.43 1.62 6.78
N CYS A 133 -0.26 0.45 7.39
CA CYS A 133 -1.38 -0.30 7.93
C CYS A 133 -1.95 0.36 9.21
N GLU A 134 -1.10 0.97 10.04
CA GLU A 134 -1.49 1.49 11.36
C GLU A 134 -2.58 2.58 11.28
N VAL A 135 -2.45 3.52 10.35
CA VAL A 135 -3.42 4.63 10.19
C VAL A 135 -4.79 4.12 9.76
N ALA A 136 -4.82 3.23 8.77
CA ALA A 136 -6.06 2.66 8.24
C ALA A 136 -6.79 1.83 9.31
N ARG A 137 -6.03 1.01 10.06
CA ARG A 137 -6.56 0.17 11.14
C ARG A 137 -7.13 0.98 12.30
N ARG A 138 -6.42 2.03 12.74
CA ARG A 138 -6.92 2.95 13.78
C ARG A 138 -8.21 3.64 13.36
N LEU A 139 -8.35 4.03 12.09
CA LEU A 139 -9.60 4.59 11.60
C LEU A 139 -10.72 3.54 11.60
N ALA A 140 -10.44 2.33 11.11
CA ALA A 140 -11.41 1.24 11.09
C ALA A 140 -11.95 0.91 12.49
N GLU A 141 -11.06 0.83 13.48
CA GLU A 141 -11.41 0.64 14.89
C GLU A 141 -12.31 1.77 15.42
N ARG A 142 -11.93 3.03 15.20
CA ARG A 142 -12.68 4.20 15.67
C ARG A 142 -14.07 4.32 15.04
N LEU A 143 -14.24 3.82 13.83
CA LEU A 143 -15.52 3.78 13.12
C LEU A 143 -16.37 2.55 13.49
N GLY A 144 -15.85 1.64 14.31
CA GLY A 144 -16.54 0.39 14.67
C GLY A 144 -16.75 -0.53 13.48
N LEU A 145 -15.81 -0.54 12.52
CA LEU A 145 -15.89 -1.44 11.37
C LEU A 145 -15.73 -2.91 11.82
N PRO A 146 -16.27 -3.88 11.05
CA PRO A 146 -16.13 -5.29 11.38
C PRO A 146 -14.67 -5.71 11.59
N ALA A 147 -14.41 -6.64 12.52
CA ALA A 147 -13.07 -7.14 12.82
C ALA A 147 -12.31 -7.69 11.59
N GLY A 148 -13.05 -8.21 10.60
CA GLY A 148 -12.47 -8.63 9.32
C GLY A 148 -11.76 -7.51 8.57
N VAL A 149 -12.19 -6.25 8.72
CA VAL A 149 -11.57 -5.09 8.07
C VAL A 149 -10.20 -4.80 8.67
N ASP A 150 -10.09 -4.82 10.00
CA ASP A 150 -8.79 -4.66 10.67
C ASP A 150 -7.81 -5.77 10.27
N ALA A 151 -8.27 -7.02 10.27
CA ALA A 151 -7.45 -8.16 9.84
C ALA A 151 -7.01 -8.03 8.37
N ALA A 152 -7.89 -7.60 7.48
CA ALA A 152 -7.55 -7.40 6.07
C ALA A 152 -6.53 -6.27 5.89
N LEU A 153 -6.70 -5.15 6.58
CA LEU A 153 -5.73 -4.05 6.55
C LEU A 153 -4.39 -4.44 7.17
N ALA A 154 -4.39 -5.30 8.20
CA ALA A 154 -3.16 -5.82 8.79
C ALA A 154 -2.33 -6.66 7.80
N ALA A 155 -3.00 -7.39 6.91
CA ALA A 155 -2.40 -8.38 6.02
C ALA A 155 -2.25 -7.89 4.57
N MET A 156 -2.48 -6.61 4.30
CA MET A 156 -2.62 -6.07 2.95
C MET A 156 -1.30 -6.01 2.14
N HIS A 157 -0.15 -6.21 2.78
CA HIS A 157 1.17 -6.36 2.13
C HIS A 157 1.71 -7.78 2.26
N GLU A 158 0.91 -8.71 2.78
CA GLU A 158 1.24 -10.13 2.74
C GLU A 158 1.19 -10.61 1.30
N ARG A 159 1.96 -11.67 1.03
CA ARG A 159 2.01 -12.29 -0.29
C ARG A 159 1.63 -13.74 -0.16
N TYR A 160 0.95 -14.26 -1.17
CA TYR A 160 0.50 -15.64 -1.17
C TYR A 160 1.66 -16.65 -1.01
N ASP A 161 2.86 -16.31 -1.50
CA ASP A 161 4.09 -17.10 -1.39
C ASP A 161 4.78 -17.01 -0.01
N GLY A 162 4.32 -16.16 0.90
CA GLY A 162 4.91 -15.94 2.22
C GLY A 162 6.08 -14.96 2.26
N GLU A 163 6.44 -14.34 1.14
CA GLU A 163 7.54 -13.36 1.06
C GLU A 163 7.06 -11.92 1.34
N GLY A 164 5.81 -11.78 1.81
CA GLY A 164 5.20 -10.51 2.20
C GLY A 164 5.49 -10.14 3.66
N GLY A 165 4.74 -9.17 4.17
CA GLY A 165 4.82 -8.81 5.59
C GLY A 165 3.69 -7.88 6.02
N PRO A 166 3.61 -7.54 7.31
CA PRO A 166 4.61 -7.81 8.36
C PRO A 166 4.33 -9.05 9.23
N GLY A 167 3.18 -9.72 9.08
CA GLY A 167 2.76 -10.87 9.88
C GLY A 167 3.30 -12.22 9.40
N GLY A 168 3.89 -12.29 8.20
CA GLY A 168 4.47 -13.51 7.65
C GLY A 168 3.41 -14.56 7.30
N LEU A 169 2.24 -14.09 6.85
CA LEU A 169 1.13 -14.95 6.45
C LEU A 169 1.37 -15.47 5.03
N ALA A 170 0.89 -16.68 4.76
CA ALA A 170 1.02 -17.32 3.45
C ALA A 170 -0.26 -18.08 3.05
N GLY A 171 -0.52 -18.14 1.75
CA GLY A 171 -1.67 -18.84 1.19
C GLY A 171 -3.00 -18.47 1.86
N GLU A 172 -3.77 -19.49 2.23
CA GLU A 172 -5.11 -19.35 2.84
C GLU A 172 -5.09 -18.78 4.27
N SER A 173 -3.92 -18.62 4.89
CA SER A 173 -3.82 -17.92 6.19
C SER A 173 -4.00 -16.40 6.07
N ILE A 174 -3.85 -15.85 4.86
CA ILE A 174 -4.13 -14.44 4.58
C ILE A 174 -5.65 -14.25 4.51
N PRO A 175 -6.24 -13.25 5.20
CA PRO A 175 -7.67 -12.95 5.10
C PRO A 175 -8.13 -12.81 3.65
N LEU A 176 -9.30 -13.34 3.31
CA LEU A 176 -9.82 -13.31 1.92
C LEU A 176 -9.80 -11.89 1.32
N ALA A 177 -10.15 -10.88 2.12
CA ALA A 177 -10.20 -9.49 1.67
C ALA A 177 -8.82 -8.83 1.44
N ALA A 178 -7.73 -9.49 1.84
CA ALA A 178 -6.36 -9.02 1.66
C ALA A 178 -5.57 -9.82 0.60
N ARG A 179 -6.12 -10.95 0.14
CA ARG A 179 -5.57 -11.77 -0.94
C ARG A 179 -5.95 -11.21 -2.31
#